data_AF-A0AAU7AYZ4-F1
#
_entry.id   AF-A0AAU7AYZ4-F1
#
_cell.length_a   1.000
_cell.length_b   1.000
_cell.length_c   1.000
_cell.angle_alpha   90.00
_cell.angle_beta   90.00
_cell.angle_gamma   90.00
#
_symmetry.space_group_name_H-M   'P 1'
#
loop_
_entity.id
_entity.type
_entity.pdbx_description
1 polymer ?
#
loop_
_entity_poly.entity_id
_entity_poly.type
_entity_poly.pdbx_seq_one_letter_code
_entity_poly.pdbx_strand_id
1 'polypeptide(L)'
;MPKTLLTLATVLALTAAGCGSDTPERQNARQTPGAQVDRVPAEVYAMPDHYNNVASKCDRHGHRIFITSNKDQAPSNLVVIADPSCGR
;
A
#
# COMPACT_ATOMS: atom_id res chain seq x y z
N MET A 1 -1.87 2.23 48.79
CA MET A 1 -1.59 1.47 47.55
C MET A 1 -2.02 2.20 46.26
N PRO A 2 -1.57 3.46 45.97
CA PRO A 2 -1.91 4.12 44.69
C PRO A 2 -0.80 4.11 43.63
N LYS A 3 0.46 3.79 44.00
CA LYS A 3 1.61 3.95 43.09
C LYS A 3 1.65 2.92 41.96
N THR A 4 1.22 1.67 42.21
CA THR A 4 1.30 0.55 41.25
C THR A 4 0.28 0.66 40.11
N LEU A 5 -0.89 1.26 40.38
CA LEU A 5 -1.93 1.50 39.38
C LEU A 5 -1.53 2.60 38.38
N LEU A 6 -0.80 3.61 38.86
CA LEU A 6 -0.35 4.71 38.03
C LEU A 6 0.71 4.27 37.01
N THR A 7 1.58 3.32 37.38
CA THR A 7 2.66 2.79 36.52
C THR A 7 2.13 1.91 35.40
N LEU A 8 1.08 1.12 35.67
CA LEU A 8 0.48 0.24 34.67
C LEU A 8 -0.26 1.02 33.58
N ALA A 9 -0.92 2.13 33.96
CA ALA A 9 -1.59 3.02 33.02
C ALA A 9 -0.60 3.74 32.08
N THR A 10 0.61 4.07 32.56
CA THR A 10 1.63 4.72 31.73
C THR A 10 2.20 3.75 30.69
N VAL A 11 2.49 2.49 31.07
CA VAL A 11 3.01 1.48 30.13
C VAL A 11 1.99 1.17 29.02
N LEU A 12 0.70 1.08 29.36
CA LEU A 12 -0.35 0.82 28.37
C LEU A 12 -0.49 1.98 27.37
N ALA A 13 -0.37 3.23 27.84
CA ALA A 13 -0.43 4.41 26.99
C ALA A 13 0.76 4.50 26.00
N LEU A 14 1.96 4.08 26.40
CA LEU A 14 3.13 4.06 25.50
C LEU A 14 3.02 2.96 24.43
N THR A 15 2.37 1.82 24.72
CA THR A 15 2.15 0.76 23.71
C THR A 15 1.08 1.12 22.68
N ALA A 16 0.14 2.01 23.02
CA ALA A 16 -0.92 2.44 22.10
C ALA A 16 -0.46 3.48 21.06
N ALA A 17 0.61 4.25 21.36
CA ALA A 17 1.14 5.26 20.45
C ALA A 17 1.99 4.69 19.29
N GLY A 18 2.35 3.40 19.34
CA GLY A 18 3.22 2.75 18.34
C GLY A 18 2.51 2.04 17.17
N CYS A 19 1.18 1.90 17.21
CA CYS A 19 0.42 1.16 16.20
C CYS A 19 -0.22 2.05 15.11
N GLY A 20 0.11 3.34 15.06
CA GLY A 20 -0.38 4.28 14.06
C GLY A 20 0.67 4.56 12.99
N SER A 21 0.88 3.65 12.05
CA SER A 21 1.72 3.89 10.87
C SER A 21 1.00 4.79 9.86
N ASP A 22 0.76 6.05 10.25
CA ASP A 22 0.28 7.15 9.40
C ASP A 22 1.48 8.05 9.05
N THR A 23 2.34 7.57 8.17
CA THR A 23 3.30 8.45 7.50
C THR A 23 2.57 9.31 6.45
N PRO A 24 3.03 10.54 6.17
CA PRO A 24 2.44 11.39 5.13
C PRO A 24 2.33 10.70 3.78
N GLU A 25 3.29 9.83 3.40
CA GLU A 25 3.18 9.02 2.19
C GLU A 25 1.97 8.08 2.18
N ARG A 26 1.59 7.47 3.32
CA ARG A 26 0.40 6.60 3.41
C ARG A 26 -0.90 7.39 3.43
N GLN A 27 -0.91 8.61 3.97
CA GLN A 27 -2.09 9.48 3.96
C GLN A 27 -2.47 9.91 2.53
N ASN A 28 -1.48 10.19 1.68
CA ASN A 28 -1.70 10.52 0.27
C ASN A 28 -2.10 9.31 -0.60
N ALA A 29 -1.91 8.09 -0.09
CA ALA A 29 -2.36 6.85 -0.72
C ALA A 29 -3.75 6.40 -0.24
N ARG A 30 -4.40 7.14 0.68
CA ARG A 30 -5.76 6.79 1.12
C ARG A 30 -6.73 7.03 -0.03
N GLN A 31 -7.42 5.97 -0.42
CA GLN A 31 -8.56 6.03 -1.34
C GLN A 31 -9.54 7.09 -0.83
N THR A 32 -9.84 8.10 -1.63
CA THR A 32 -10.79 9.16 -1.25
C THR A 32 -12.13 8.48 -0.90
N PRO A 33 -12.70 8.75 0.29
CA PRO A 33 -14.00 8.18 0.66
C PRO A 33 -15.06 8.50 -0.40
N GLY A 34 -15.75 7.49 -0.90
CA GLY A 34 -16.75 7.63 -1.95
C GLY A 34 -16.19 7.65 -3.39
N ALA A 35 -14.87 7.59 -3.58
CA ALA A 35 -14.31 7.42 -4.92
C ALA A 35 -14.61 6.02 -5.47
N GLN A 36 -14.79 5.96 -6.79
CA GLN A 36 -14.97 4.70 -7.50
C GLN A 36 -13.63 3.97 -7.53
N VAL A 37 -13.45 3.03 -6.60
CA VAL A 37 -12.26 2.18 -6.54
C VAL A 37 -12.43 1.03 -7.51
N ASP A 38 -11.50 0.91 -8.45
CA ASP A 38 -11.44 -0.28 -9.28
C ASP A 38 -10.97 -1.49 -8.46
N ARG A 39 -11.90 -2.41 -8.19
CA ARG A 39 -11.67 -3.64 -7.43
C ARG A 39 -11.40 -4.89 -8.29
N VAL A 40 -11.31 -4.76 -9.61
CA VAL A 40 -10.86 -5.87 -10.46
C VAL A 40 -9.44 -6.28 -10.03
N PRO A 41 -9.17 -7.57 -9.79
CA PRO A 41 -7.84 -8.02 -9.42
C PRO A 41 -6.80 -7.59 -10.46
N ALA A 42 -5.61 -7.21 -10.00
CA ALA A 42 -4.47 -7.01 -10.89
C ALA A 42 -3.98 -8.36 -11.43
N GLU A 43 -3.44 -8.36 -12.64
CA GLU A 43 -2.68 -9.50 -13.14
C GLU A 43 -1.31 -9.50 -12.47
N VAL A 44 -0.87 -10.66 -11.96
CA VAL A 44 0.40 -10.77 -11.22
C VAL A 44 1.33 -11.70 -11.96
N TYR A 45 2.48 -11.16 -12.37
CA TYR A 45 3.59 -11.92 -12.91
C TYR A 45 4.53 -12.27 -11.76
N ALA A 46 4.40 -13.51 -11.28
CA ALA A 46 5.28 -14.04 -10.26
C ALA A 46 6.66 -14.34 -10.84
N MET A 47 7.72 -13.83 -10.21
CA MET A 47 9.09 -14.12 -10.61
C MET A 47 9.69 -15.16 -9.67
N PRO A 48 10.28 -16.25 -10.19
CA PRO A 48 11.09 -17.14 -9.36
C PRO A 48 12.39 -16.45 -8.91
N ASP A 49 13.03 -16.98 -7.86
CA ASP A 49 14.42 -16.67 -7.49
C ASP A 49 14.73 -15.27 -6.94
N HIS A 50 14.04 -14.88 -5.87
CA HIS A 50 14.28 -13.65 -5.08
C HIS A 50 14.05 -12.31 -5.81
N TYR A 51 13.65 -12.34 -7.08
CA TYR A 51 13.17 -11.17 -7.79
C TYR A 51 11.79 -10.73 -7.29
N ASN A 52 11.50 -9.45 -7.50
CA ASN A 52 10.24 -8.85 -7.14
C ASN A 52 9.15 -9.20 -8.17
N ASN A 53 7.96 -9.58 -7.71
CA ASN A 53 6.80 -9.77 -8.57
C ASN A 53 6.38 -8.46 -9.22
N VAL A 54 5.70 -8.55 -10.36
CA VAL A 54 5.11 -7.40 -11.05
C VAL A 54 3.60 -7.54 -11.07
N ALA A 55 2.88 -6.51 -10.65
CA ALA A 55 1.43 -6.39 -10.83
C ALA A 55 1.13 -5.47 -12.02
N SER A 56 0.14 -5.81 -12.84
CA SER A 56 -0.34 -4.95 -13.92
C SER A 56 -1.84 -4.71 -13.89
N LYS A 57 -2.25 -3.51 -14.31
CA LYS A 57 -3.67 -3.14 -14.46
C LYS A 57 -3.85 -2.05 -15.53
N CYS A 58 -4.99 -2.09 -16.22
CA CYS A 58 -5.41 -1.01 -17.10
C CYS A 58 -6.00 0.16 -16.30
N ASP A 59 -5.77 1.39 -16.77
CA ASP A 59 -6.37 2.60 -16.18
C ASP A 59 -7.74 2.97 -16.78
N ARG A 60 -8.20 2.25 -17.81
CA ARG A 60 -9.40 2.53 -18.64
C ARG A 60 -9.29 3.78 -19.52
N HIS A 61 -8.09 4.35 -19.66
CA HIS A 61 -7.80 5.53 -20.47
C HIS A 61 -6.73 5.25 -21.54
N GLY A 62 -6.50 3.97 -21.87
CA GLY A 62 -5.54 3.57 -22.89
C GLY A 62 -4.12 3.41 -22.35
N HIS A 63 -3.95 3.24 -21.04
CA HIS A 63 -2.65 2.96 -20.44
C HIS A 63 -2.66 1.69 -19.60
N ARG A 64 -1.53 0.99 -19.62
CA ARG A 64 -1.23 -0.11 -18.69
C ARG A 64 -0.23 0.37 -17.66
N ILE A 65 -0.57 0.12 -16.40
CA ILE A 65 0.26 0.43 -15.23
C ILE A 65 0.92 -0.87 -14.78
N PHE A 66 2.23 -0.82 -14.53
CA PHE A 66 3.02 -1.88 -13.91
C PHE A 66 3.64 -1.38 -12.61
N ILE A 67 3.53 -2.18 -11.56
CA ILE A 67 4.15 -1.92 -10.25
C ILE A 67 4.96 -3.14 -9.84
N THR A 68 6.19 -2.93 -9.37
CA THR A 68 6.95 -3.99 -8.70
C THR A 68 6.54 -4.09 -7.23
N SER A 69 6.24 -5.29 -6.75
CA SER A 69 6.19 -5.56 -5.31
C SER A 69 7.57 -5.34 -4.71
N ASN A 70 7.69 -4.83 -3.50
CA ASN A 70 8.96 -4.77 -2.80
C ASN A 70 8.85 -5.36 -1.41
N LYS A 71 10.00 -5.76 -0.87
CA LYS A 71 10.14 -6.04 0.56
C LYS A 71 9.89 -4.76 1.35
N ASP A 72 9.44 -4.90 2.59
CA ASP A 72 9.14 -3.76 3.47
C ASP A 72 10.27 -2.73 3.46
N GLN A 73 9.90 -1.46 3.29
CA GLN A 73 10.78 -0.29 3.21
C GLN A 73 11.66 -0.13 1.96
N ALA A 74 11.49 -0.98 0.93
CA ALA A 74 12.13 -0.75 -0.38
C ALA A 74 11.18 -0.02 -1.35
N PRO A 75 11.67 0.95 -2.14
CA PRO A 75 10.85 1.75 -3.05
C PRO A 75 10.33 0.92 -4.23
N SER A 76 9.00 0.94 -4.46
CA SER A 76 8.37 0.38 -5.66
C SER A 76 8.64 1.19 -6.91
N ASN A 77 8.94 0.48 -7.99
CA ASN A 77 9.00 1.06 -9.32
C ASN A 77 7.59 1.06 -9.92
N LEU A 78 7.25 2.14 -10.62
CA LEU A 78 6.01 2.30 -11.35
C LEU A 78 6.35 2.67 -12.80
N VAL A 79 5.73 1.96 -13.74
CA VAL A 79 5.85 2.22 -15.17
C VAL A 79 4.44 2.32 -15.75
N VAL A 80 4.19 3.36 -16.54
CA VAL A 80 2.94 3.55 -17.28
C VAL A 80 3.28 3.61 -18.75
N ILE A 81 2.64 2.77 -19.54
CA ILE A 81 2.81 2.74 -20.99
C ILE A 81 1.46 2.92 -21.69
N ALA A 82 1.50 3.48 -22.90
CA ALA A 82 0.35 3.44 -23.79
C ALA A 82 0.05 1.98 -24.18
N ASP A 83 -1.19 1.56 -23.99
CA ASP A 83 -1.70 0.24 -24.36
C ASP A 83 -3.13 0.39 -24.90
N PRO A 84 -3.33 0.31 -26.23
CA PRO A 84 -4.65 0.45 -26.85
C PRO A 84 -5.68 -0.59 -26.36
N SER A 85 -5.24 -1.72 -25.80
CA SER A 85 -6.14 -2.71 -25.22
C SER A 85 -6.78 -2.24 -23.90
N CYS A 86 -6.20 -1.23 -23.25
CA CYS A 86 -6.64 -0.67 -21.97
C CYS A 86 -7.60 0.53 -22.10
N GLY A 87 -8.16 0.80 -23.28
CA GLY A 87 -9.07 1.93 -23.53
C GLY A 87 -10.55 1.65 -23.31
N ARG A 88 -10.91 0.56 -22.62
CA ARG A 88 -12.31 0.14 -22.41
C ARG A 88 -12.62 -0.12 -20.94
#